data_AF-A0A183IF10-F1
#
_entry.id   AF-A0A183IF10-F1
#
_cell.length_a   1.000
_cell.length_b   1.000
_cell.length_c   1.000
_cell.angle_alpha   90.00
_cell.angle_beta   90.00
_cell.angle_gamma   90.00
#
_symmetry.space_group_name_H-M   'P 1'
#
loop_
_entity.id
_entity.type
_entity.pdbx_description
1 polymer ?
#
loop_
_entity_poly.entity_id
_entity_poly.type
_entity_poly.pdbx_seq_one_letter_code
_entity_poly.pdbx_strand_id
1 'polypeptide(L)'
;MNEVTKPLSFSMPPEKICERLRSKDGQICELKYEKQIDWKTVDLSKLRVKELKKILDDWGERCKGCTEKSEFVSQIKSLMPKYVKAEL
;
A
#
# COMPACT_ATOMS: atom_id res chain seq x y z
N MET A 1 -15.97 -1.61 22.82
CA MET A 1 -15.03 -2.76 22.83
C MET A 1 -15.70 -4.14 22.84
N ASN A 2 -16.81 -4.36 23.54
CA ASN A 2 -17.46 -5.69 23.67
C ASN A 2 -17.93 -6.37 22.36
N GLU A 3 -18.03 -5.63 21.26
CA GLU A 3 -18.55 -6.11 19.97
C GLU A 3 -17.51 -6.89 19.16
N VAL A 4 -16.24 -6.78 19.54
CA VAL A 4 -15.11 -7.49 18.92
C VAL A 4 -14.61 -8.57 19.88
N THR A 5 -14.34 -8.22 21.13
CA THR A 5 -13.78 -9.14 22.13
C THR A 5 -14.70 -10.30 22.46
N LYS A 6 -16.02 -10.09 22.63
CA LYS A 6 -16.95 -11.20 22.93
C LYS A 6 -17.03 -12.24 21.80
N PRO A 7 -17.34 -11.88 20.54
CA PRO A 7 -17.45 -12.88 19.47
C PRO A 7 -16.11 -13.57 19.16
N LEU A 8 -14.97 -12.88 19.31
CA LEU A 8 -13.64 -13.52 19.21
C LEU A 8 -13.42 -14.57 20.31
N SER A 9 -13.83 -14.32 21.55
CA SER A 9 -13.75 -15.30 22.65
C SER A 9 -14.64 -16.54 22.43
N PHE A 10 -15.69 -16.44 21.61
CA PHE A 10 -16.55 -17.57 21.23
C PHE A 10 -16.08 -18.32 19.97
N SER A 11 -14.83 -18.10 19.53
CA SER A 11 -14.27 -18.73 18.31
C SER A 11 -15.04 -18.38 17.02
N MET A 12 -15.72 -17.23 16.98
CA MET A 12 -16.38 -16.76 15.76
C MET A 12 -15.33 -16.29 14.73
N PRO A 13 -15.45 -16.69 13.46
CA PRO A 13 -14.48 -16.31 12.45
C PRO A 13 -14.46 -14.78 12.22
N PRO A 14 -13.28 -14.18 12.04
CA PRO A 14 -13.10 -12.73 11.93
C PRO A 14 -13.87 -12.12 10.75
N GLU A 15 -14.09 -12.88 9.68
CA GLU A 15 -14.88 -12.45 8.52
C GLU A 15 -16.33 -12.13 8.91
N LYS A 16 -16.97 -13.02 9.68
CA LYS A 16 -18.34 -12.80 10.19
C LYS A 16 -18.41 -11.68 11.21
N ILE A 17 -17.31 -11.39 11.89
CA ILE A 17 -17.21 -10.24 12.79
C ILE A 17 -17.14 -8.94 11.96
N CYS A 18 -16.34 -8.84 10.88
CA CYS A 18 -16.37 -7.63 10.01
C CYS A 18 -17.74 -7.47 9.34
N GLU A 19 -18.42 -8.54 8.93
CA GLU A 19 -19.77 -8.43 8.37
C GLU A 19 -20.78 -7.84 9.37
N ARG A 20 -20.74 -8.30 10.64
CA ARG A 20 -21.61 -7.75 11.69
C ARG A 20 -21.26 -6.31 12.06
N LEU A 21 -19.97 -5.97 12.06
CA LEU A 21 -19.50 -4.61 12.32
C LEU A 21 -19.82 -3.67 11.16
N ARG A 22 -19.77 -4.15 9.91
CA ARG A 22 -20.13 -3.39 8.71
C ARG A 22 -21.57 -2.88 8.75
N SER A 23 -22.50 -3.62 9.34
CA SER A 23 -23.89 -3.17 9.52
C SER A 23 -24.05 -2.07 10.59
N LYS A 24 -23.08 -1.92 11.50
CA LYS A 24 -23.13 -0.93 12.59
C LYS A 24 -22.28 0.31 12.30
N ASP A 25 -21.12 0.11 11.68
CA ASP A 25 -20.18 1.16 11.35
C ASP A 25 -19.40 0.78 10.07
N GLY A 26 -19.89 1.30 8.93
CA GLY A 26 -19.34 1.00 7.61
C GLY A 26 -17.88 1.44 7.45
N GLN A 27 -17.45 2.45 8.22
CA GLN A 27 -16.09 2.98 8.17
C GLN A 27 -15.04 1.93 8.55
N ILE A 28 -15.38 0.95 9.39
CA ILE A 28 -14.46 -0.10 9.86
C ILE A 28 -13.99 -0.99 8.71
N CYS A 29 -14.89 -1.39 7.82
CA CYS A 29 -14.56 -2.29 6.69
C CYS A 29 -14.11 -1.45 5.44
N GLU A 30 -14.23 -0.11 5.50
CA GLU A 30 -13.67 0.83 4.51
C GLU A 30 -12.23 1.29 4.82
N LEU A 31 -11.72 1.00 6.03
CA LEU A 31 -10.31 1.18 6.40
C LEU A 31 -9.42 0.26 5.54
N LYS A 32 -9.16 0.69 4.32
CA LYS A 32 -8.07 0.18 3.50
C LYS A 32 -6.81 0.88 3.97
N TYR A 33 -5.98 0.17 4.72
CA TYR A 33 -4.58 0.55 4.84
C TYR A 33 -4.03 0.73 3.42
N GLU A 34 -3.43 1.90 3.14
CA GLU A 34 -2.72 2.10 1.89
C GLU A 34 -1.75 0.93 1.74
N LYS A 35 -1.97 0.11 0.70
CA LYS A 35 -1.14 -1.06 0.45
C LYS A 35 0.30 -0.55 0.40
N GLN A 36 1.08 -0.89 1.42
CA GLN A 36 2.49 -0.58 1.42
C GLN A 36 3.07 -1.23 0.17
N ILE A 37 3.70 -0.40 -0.67
CA ILE A 37 4.35 -0.90 -1.87
C ILE A 37 5.50 -1.76 -1.38
N ASP A 38 5.34 -3.07 -1.57
CA ASP A 38 6.31 -4.05 -1.12
C ASP A 38 7.50 -4.02 -2.09
N TRP A 39 8.45 -3.12 -1.84
CA TRP A 39 9.55 -2.80 -2.75
C TRP A 39 10.42 -4.00 -3.16
N LYS A 40 10.40 -5.08 -2.37
CA LYS A 40 11.10 -6.35 -2.66
C LYS A 40 10.40 -7.17 -3.75
N THR A 41 9.08 -7.10 -3.85
CA THR A 41 8.26 -7.91 -4.77
C THR A 41 7.53 -7.07 -5.82
N VAL A 42 7.56 -5.74 -5.69
CA VAL A 42 6.88 -4.83 -6.60
C VAL A 42 7.52 -4.87 -7.99
N ASP A 43 6.69 -5.17 -8.97
CA ASP A 43 7.07 -5.09 -10.37
C ASP A 43 6.76 -3.68 -10.89
N LEU A 44 7.78 -2.82 -10.92
CA LEU A 44 7.65 -1.44 -11.39
C LEU A 44 7.17 -1.35 -12.85
N SER A 45 7.40 -2.39 -13.66
CA SER A 45 6.91 -2.46 -15.05
C SER A 45 5.39 -2.67 -15.12
N LYS A 46 4.75 -3.20 -14.07
CA LYS A 46 3.28 -3.32 -13.99
C LYS A 46 2.60 -2.05 -13.50
N LEU A 47 3.32 -1.15 -12.87
CA LEU A 47 2.77 0.12 -12.39
C LEU A 47 2.47 1.07 -13.56
N ARG A 48 1.48 1.95 -13.36
CA ARG A 48 1.15 3.01 -14.31
C ARG A 48 2.14 4.16 -14.14
N VAL A 49 2.37 4.94 -15.21
CA VAL A 49 3.24 6.14 -15.15
C VAL A 49 2.82 7.11 -14.05
N LYS A 50 1.52 7.24 -13.76
CA LYS A 50 1.01 8.07 -12.66
C LYS A 50 1.47 7.57 -11.28
N GLU A 51 1.51 6.26 -11.06
CA GLU A 51 1.99 5.65 -9.81
C GLU A 51 3.49 5.85 -9.67
N LEU A 52 4.25 5.60 -10.74
CA LEU A 52 5.71 5.84 -10.78
C LEU A 52 6.05 7.31 -10.47
N LYS A 53 5.28 8.26 -11.02
CA LYS A 53 5.43 9.69 -10.70
C LYS A 53 5.11 9.99 -9.24
N LYS A 54 4.07 9.37 -8.67
CA LYS A 54 3.71 9.55 -7.26
C LYS A 54 4.84 9.06 -6.33
N ILE A 55 5.48 7.93 -6.65
CA ILE A 55 6.63 7.40 -5.91
C ILE A 55 7.79 8.40 -5.90
N LEU A 56 8.13 8.94 -7.06
CA LEU A 56 9.21 9.92 -7.16
C LEU A 56 8.88 11.19 -6.37
N ASP A 57 7.65 11.69 -6.47
CA ASP A 57 7.20 12.88 -5.75
C ASP A 57 7.19 12.67 -4.22
N ASP A 58 6.81 11.48 -3.75
CA ASP A 58 6.87 11.07 -2.33
C ASP A 58 8.31 11.06 -1.80
N TRP A 59 9.27 10.67 -2.64
CA TRP A 59 10.70 10.76 -2.34
C TRP A 59 11.28 12.18 -2.52
N GLY A 60 10.48 13.15 -2.98
CA GLY A 60 10.94 14.50 -3.31
C GLY A 60 11.80 14.57 -4.57
N GLU A 61 11.85 13.48 -5.34
CA GLU A 61 12.62 13.36 -6.58
C GLU A 61 11.72 13.68 -7.77
N ARG A 62 12.23 14.45 -8.74
CA ARG A 62 11.51 14.70 -9.98
C ARG A 62 12.39 14.31 -11.15
N CYS A 63 11.88 13.42 -12.00
CA CYS A 63 12.57 13.13 -13.24
C CYS A 63 12.34 14.27 -14.25
N LYS A 64 13.33 15.16 -14.39
CA LYS A 64 13.38 16.17 -15.45
C LYS A 64 13.82 15.50 -16.75
N GLY A 65 12.85 15.12 -17.60
CA GLY A 65 13.11 14.57 -18.94
C GLY A 65 12.62 13.14 -19.18
N CYS A 66 12.04 12.46 -18.18
CA CYS A 66 11.42 11.16 -18.41
C CYS A 66 10.17 11.31 -19.30
N THR A 67 10.31 10.97 -20.58
CA THR A 67 9.22 10.85 -21.56
C THR A 67 8.65 9.44 -21.61
N GLU A 68 9.48 8.44 -21.28
CA GLU A 68 9.13 7.03 -21.38
C GLU A 68 8.93 6.38 -20.01
N LYS A 69 8.05 5.37 -19.96
CA LYS A 69 7.79 4.59 -18.75
C LYS A 69 9.05 3.89 -18.23
N SER A 70 9.90 3.38 -19.12
CA SER A 70 11.14 2.69 -18.79
C SER A 70 12.11 3.59 -18.01
N GLU A 71 12.17 4.87 -18.36
CA GLU A 71 13.01 5.86 -17.67
C GLU A 71 12.55 6.10 -16.23
N PHE A 72 11.23 6.21 -16.01
CA PHE A 72 10.67 6.30 -14.66
C PHE A 72 11.02 5.06 -13.83
N VAL A 73 10.93 3.87 -14.42
CA VAL A 73 11.28 2.62 -13.74
C VAL A 73 12.76 2.57 -13.38
N SER A 74 13.65 2.95 -14.30
CA SER A 74 15.10 2.99 -14.08
C SER A 74 15.49 3.99 -12.99
N GLN A 75 14.92 5.20 -13.03
CA GLN A 75 15.14 6.22 -12.01
C GLN A 75 14.72 5.72 -10.63
N ILE A 76 13.54 5.11 -10.53
CA ILE A 76 13.04 4.56 -9.27
C ILE A 76 13.94 3.43 -8.76
N LYS A 77 14.39 2.51 -9.62
CA LYS A 77 15.33 1.45 -9.22
C LYS A 77 16.66 2.00 -8.70
N SER A 78 17.16 3.08 -9.29
CA SER A 78 18.41 3.73 -8.86
C SER A 78 18.27 4.41 -7.48
N LEU A 79 17.09 4.99 -7.22
CA LEU A 79 16.78 5.67 -5.96
C LEU A 79 16.27 4.73 -4.86
N MET A 80 15.72 3.58 -5.25
CA MET A 80 15.20 2.55 -4.35
C MET A 80 16.16 2.23 -3.19
N PRO A 81 17.45 1.93 -3.38
CA PRO A 81 18.36 1.65 -2.25
C PRO A 81 18.61 2.85 -1.30
N LYS A 82 18.36 4.09 -1.74
CA LYS A 82 18.51 5.29 -0.90
C LYS A 82 17.31 5.52 0.02
N TYR A 83 16.10 5.38 -0.53
CA TYR A 83 14.84 5.69 0.17
C TYR A 83 14.23 4.45 0.81
N VAL A 84 14.29 3.33 0.12
CA VAL A 84 13.93 2.01 0.61
C VAL A 84 15.17 1.38 1.21
N LYS A 85 15.71 1.98 2.28
CA LYS A 85 16.58 1.24 3.17
C LYS A 85 15.70 0.15 3.77
N ALA A 86 15.85 -1.06 3.26
CA ALA A 86 15.34 -2.24 3.94
C ALA A 86 15.93 -2.18 5.34
N GLU A 87 15.12 -1.81 6.33
CA GLU A 87 15.42 -2.15 7.71
C GLU A 87 15.55 -3.68 7.70
N LEU A 88 16.80 -4.11 7.93
CA LEU A 88 17.20 -5.51 8.00
C LEU A 88 16.64 -6.11 9.29
#